data_AF-A0A933MTV0-F1
#
_entry.id   AF-A0A933MTV0-F1
#
_cell.length_a   1.000
_cell.length_b   1.000
_cell.length_c   1.000
_cell.angle_alpha   90.00
_cell.angle_beta   90.00
_cell.angle_gamma   90.00
#
_symmetry.space_group_name_H-M   'P 1'
#
loop_
_entity.id
_entity.type
_entity.pdbx_description
1 polymer ?
#
loop_
_entity_poly.entity_id
_entity_poly.type
_entity_poly.pdbx_seq_one_letter_code
_entity_poly.pdbx_strand_id
1 'polypeptide(L)'
;MYKVGISVLAMLCVLCPLMAHSAESSTGEGPNLGPDRTTQAQIEAGLSVDQMIEAGGRMFTTPFNKFDGYGDGPYDASMDPRSFGARPSLQGNGTFLRVNGLDAQTCLECHFITRNSTIPATLGIGGVAGAGGSVIFMPSFVDVAESQPGKFNGRLINPPFLFGSGGVELVAKEMTVRLQQLRAEAFSKPSIRVPLETKGVSFGSIVADGQGGLDTSEVEGMDEDLVVRPFGRKGEFATVRDFDVAAMRFHFGMEPVEEVGEGVDGDGDGVGDEILVGELSVLHIFNTNLPSPVMEGLDMSAMRGLAAFVRIGCAFCHRPFLNSESRSLAYAYPEIDTDPGANVYYESDLSETAGFTLNDNGGILAPLFSDLKRHDMGSQLKESFDLVDDQRNREFITARLWGVRDTAPYLHDGRALTLREAILLHGGEAQNARDEFVSLPVDRADHVIAFLYCLRTPVDNPAVQHENGDRIDRWSVFSE
;
A
#
# COMPACT_ATOMS: atom_id res chain seq x y z
N MET A 1 70.80 -52.46 40.15
CA MET A 1 70.25 -51.10 40.12
C MET A 1 69.32 -50.99 38.92
N TYR A 2 68.06 -50.70 39.22
CA TYR A 2 66.94 -50.20 38.40
C TYR A 2 66.57 -50.90 37.07
N LYS A 3 65.48 -51.70 37.15
CA LYS A 3 64.56 -51.99 36.05
C LYS A 3 63.40 -50.99 36.11
N VAL A 4 63.09 -50.40 34.95
CA VAL A 4 61.95 -49.51 34.70
C VAL A 4 60.67 -50.36 34.66
N GLY A 5 59.67 -49.99 35.47
CA GLY A 5 58.32 -50.55 35.44
C GLY A 5 57.33 -49.48 35.00
N ILE A 6 56.58 -49.80 33.94
CA ILE A 6 55.50 -48.98 33.36
C ILE A 6 54.26 -49.14 34.25
N SER A 7 53.68 -48.03 34.69
CA SER A 7 52.32 -47.99 35.24
C SER A 7 51.46 -47.05 34.39
N VAL A 8 50.41 -47.62 33.81
CA VAL A 8 49.36 -46.96 33.05
C VAL A 8 48.38 -46.31 34.03
N LEU A 9 48.19 -44.99 33.91
CA LEU A 9 47.13 -44.27 34.63
C LEU A 9 46.02 -43.93 33.62
N ALA A 10 44.85 -44.54 33.81
CA ALA A 10 43.65 -44.26 33.03
C ALA A 10 43.05 -42.90 33.46
N MET A 11 42.96 -41.96 32.53
CA MET A 11 42.29 -40.67 32.74
C MET A 11 40.87 -40.76 32.17
N LEU A 12 39.87 -40.80 33.05
CA LEU A 12 38.46 -40.65 32.67
C LEU A 12 38.22 -39.20 32.22
N CYS A 13 38.06 -38.97 30.91
CA CYS A 13 37.49 -37.74 30.39
C CYS A 13 35.96 -37.79 30.55
N VAL A 14 35.43 -36.92 31.41
CA VAL A 14 34.01 -36.59 31.46
C VAL A 14 33.69 -35.77 30.21
N LEU A 15 32.91 -36.34 29.29
CA LEU A 15 32.33 -35.64 28.15
C LEU A 15 31.23 -34.70 28.66
N CYS A 16 31.55 -33.42 28.78
CA CYS A 16 30.56 -32.35 28.89
C CYS A 16 30.07 -32.07 27.46
N PRO A 17 28.77 -32.13 27.14
CA PRO A 17 28.29 -31.68 25.84
C PRO A 17 28.43 -30.17 25.79
N LEU A 18 29.45 -29.70 25.06
CA LEU A 18 29.50 -28.33 24.57
C LEU A 18 28.23 -28.11 23.74
N MET A 19 27.29 -27.35 24.28
CA MET A 19 26.23 -26.76 23.48
C MET A 19 26.91 -25.86 22.46
N ALA A 20 26.90 -26.29 21.20
CA ALA A 20 27.23 -25.43 20.08
C ALA A 20 26.19 -24.31 20.07
N HIS A 21 26.56 -23.14 20.61
CA HIS A 21 25.97 -21.89 20.17
C HIS A 21 26.33 -21.77 18.69
N SER A 22 25.35 -21.93 17.81
CA SER A 22 25.53 -21.69 16.39
C SER A 22 25.79 -20.21 16.17
N ALA A 23 27.03 -19.94 15.77
CA ALA A 23 27.56 -18.77 15.08
C ALA A 23 26.76 -17.45 15.19
N GLU A 24 27.33 -16.51 15.95
CA GLU A 24 27.24 -15.08 15.61
C GLU A 24 27.51 -14.91 14.11
N SER A 25 26.58 -14.29 13.39
CA SER A 25 26.70 -13.98 11.97
C SER A 25 28.00 -13.23 11.71
N SER A 26 28.74 -13.64 10.68
CA SER A 26 29.92 -12.92 10.19
C SER A 26 29.57 -11.46 9.91
N THR A 27 30.53 -10.58 10.17
CA THR A 27 30.46 -9.12 9.95
C THR A 27 29.90 -8.76 8.56
N GLY A 28 28.59 -8.52 8.46
CA GLY A 28 27.92 -7.97 7.27
C GLY A 28 27.89 -8.87 6.02
N GLU A 29 28.11 -10.18 6.13
CA GLU A 29 28.15 -11.13 5.00
C GLU A 29 27.00 -12.15 5.03
N GLY A 30 25.79 -11.74 5.41
CA GLY A 30 24.62 -12.63 5.49
C GLY A 30 23.28 -11.90 5.24
N PRO A 31 22.14 -12.60 5.37
CA PRO A 31 20.82 -12.01 5.17
C PRO A 31 20.55 -10.91 6.19
N ASN A 32 20.06 -9.75 5.72
CA ASN A 32 19.69 -8.63 6.60
C ASN A 32 18.37 -8.89 7.34
N LEU A 33 17.52 -9.80 6.84
CA LEU A 33 16.36 -10.31 7.58
C LEU A 33 16.77 -11.09 8.85
N GLY A 34 18.02 -11.57 8.89
CA GLY A 34 18.57 -12.29 10.04
C GLY A 34 17.92 -13.66 10.26
N PRO A 35 18.30 -14.36 11.34
CA PRO A 35 17.79 -15.70 11.66
C PRO A 35 16.42 -15.68 12.36
N ASP A 36 16.06 -14.59 13.04
CA ASP A 36 14.85 -14.47 13.85
C ASP A 36 13.66 -13.96 13.02
N ARG A 37 13.35 -14.68 11.95
CA ARG A 37 12.28 -14.33 10.99
C ARG A 37 10.89 -14.57 11.58
N THR A 38 9.93 -13.71 11.22
CA THR A 38 8.55 -13.82 11.73
C THR A 38 7.73 -14.81 10.92
N THR A 39 7.29 -15.87 11.57
CA THR A 39 6.45 -16.92 10.96
C THR A 39 4.97 -16.68 11.24
N GLN A 40 4.11 -17.18 10.35
CA GLN A 40 2.66 -17.10 10.53
C GLN A 40 2.21 -17.81 11.83
N ALA A 41 2.86 -18.93 12.18
CA ALA A 41 2.60 -19.67 13.40
C ALA A 41 2.87 -18.86 14.68
N GLN A 42 3.87 -17.96 14.68
CA GLN A 42 4.11 -17.08 15.82
C GLN A 42 2.98 -16.07 16.00
N ILE A 43 2.45 -15.52 14.90
CA ILE A 43 1.32 -14.59 14.93
C ILE A 43 0.08 -15.28 15.51
N GLU A 44 -0.26 -16.46 14.99
CA GLU A 44 -1.39 -17.27 15.44
C GLU A 44 -1.24 -17.78 16.88
N ALA A 45 0.01 -17.93 17.36
CA ALA A 45 0.30 -18.24 18.75
C ALA A 45 0.12 -17.05 19.71
N GLY A 46 -0.21 -15.85 19.20
CA GLY A 46 -0.60 -14.69 19.98
C GLY A 46 0.51 -13.66 20.20
N LEU A 47 1.27 -13.32 19.15
CA LEU A 47 2.12 -12.11 19.19
C LEU A 47 1.27 -10.87 19.51
N SER A 48 1.81 -9.96 20.32
CA SER A 48 1.12 -8.71 20.61
C SER A 48 1.12 -7.79 19.39
N VAL A 49 0.13 -6.88 19.32
CA VAL A 49 0.05 -5.88 18.25
C VAL A 49 1.33 -5.03 18.15
N ASP A 50 1.94 -4.69 19.30
CA ASP A 50 3.18 -3.91 19.33
C ASP A 50 4.35 -4.70 18.74
N GLN A 51 4.46 -6.00 19.07
CA GLN A 51 5.50 -6.87 18.50
C GLN A 51 5.33 -7.04 16.98
N MET A 52 4.09 -7.16 16.50
CA MET A 52 3.80 -7.26 15.07
C MET A 52 4.09 -5.96 14.33
N ILE A 53 3.70 -4.80 14.88
CA ILE A 53 4.03 -3.49 14.32
C ILE A 53 5.54 -3.29 14.28
N GLU A 54 6.27 -3.67 15.33
CA GLU A 54 7.73 -3.56 15.38
C GLU A 54 8.39 -4.47 14.34
N ALA A 55 7.92 -5.72 14.19
CA ALA A 55 8.42 -6.65 13.19
C ALA A 55 8.15 -6.17 11.75
N GLY A 56 6.95 -5.66 11.47
CA GLY A 56 6.63 -5.07 10.18
C GLY A 56 7.41 -3.78 9.91
N GLY A 57 7.68 -2.97 10.93
CA GLY A 57 8.56 -1.80 10.82
C GLY A 57 9.99 -2.18 10.51
N ARG A 58 10.53 -3.24 11.11
CA ARG A 58 11.82 -3.81 10.70
C ARG A 58 11.78 -4.21 9.24
N MET A 59 10.82 -5.03 8.82
CA MET A 59 10.66 -5.45 7.42
C MET A 59 10.62 -4.25 6.45
N PHE A 60 9.87 -3.21 6.80
CA PHE A 60 9.74 -1.99 6.01
C PHE A 60 11.06 -1.22 5.85
N THR A 61 11.92 -1.27 6.87
CA THR A 61 13.18 -0.51 6.95
C THR A 61 14.43 -1.34 6.62
N THR A 62 14.30 -2.67 6.54
CA THR A 62 15.40 -3.57 6.19
C THR A 62 15.94 -3.23 4.79
N PRO A 63 17.25 -2.98 4.65
CA PRO A 63 17.88 -2.86 3.35
C PRO A 63 18.17 -4.26 2.82
N PHE A 64 17.25 -4.85 2.05
CA PHE A 64 17.42 -6.21 1.50
C PHE A 64 18.72 -6.32 0.69
N ASN A 65 19.34 -7.48 0.79
CA ASN A 65 20.56 -7.80 0.06
C ASN A 65 20.40 -9.15 -0.66
N LYS A 66 21.38 -9.51 -1.50
CA LYS A 66 21.33 -10.74 -2.30
C LYS A 66 21.21 -12.05 -1.50
N PHE A 67 21.54 -12.04 -0.20
CA PHE A 67 21.37 -13.21 0.67
C PHE A 67 19.93 -13.32 1.19
N ASP A 68 19.15 -12.24 1.11
CA ASP A 68 17.72 -12.22 1.38
C ASP A 68 16.89 -12.63 0.14
N GLY A 69 17.50 -12.72 -1.05
CA GLY A 69 16.80 -12.89 -2.35
C GLY A 69 16.63 -11.58 -3.14
N TYR A 70 17.28 -10.50 -2.72
CA TYR A 70 17.10 -9.20 -3.37
C TYR A 70 17.60 -9.16 -4.82
N GLY A 71 16.76 -8.67 -5.72
CA GLY A 71 16.97 -8.61 -7.16
C GLY A 71 16.21 -9.70 -7.88
N ASP A 72 16.25 -9.67 -9.20
CA ASP A 72 15.84 -10.83 -10.01
C ASP A 72 17.05 -11.74 -10.20
N GLY A 73 16.80 -13.02 -10.44
CA GLY A 73 17.79 -14.03 -10.79
C GLY A 73 18.65 -13.73 -12.03
N PRO A 74 19.56 -14.65 -12.39
CA PRO A 74 20.60 -14.40 -13.38
C PRO A 74 20.01 -14.04 -14.76
N TYR A 75 20.56 -12.99 -15.38
CA TYR A 75 20.09 -12.52 -16.68
C TYR A 75 20.05 -13.62 -17.76
N ASP A 76 18.85 -13.90 -18.29
CA ASP A 76 18.63 -14.74 -19.45
C ASP A 76 18.11 -13.91 -20.64
N ALA A 77 18.97 -13.72 -21.64
CA ALA A 77 18.64 -12.98 -22.86
C ALA A 77 17.52 -13.62 -23.71
N SER A 78 17.11 -14.86 -23.41
CA SER A 78 16.01 -15.55 -24.09
C SER A 78 14.65 -15.28 -23.47
N MET A 79 14.59 -14.76 -22.25
CA MET A 79 13.36 -14.42 -21.54
C MET A 79 12.91 -12.98 -21.86
N ASP A 80 11.61 -12.71 -21.75
CA ASP A 80 11.10 -11.34 -21.89
C ASP A 80 11.60 -10.51 -20.69
N PRO A 81 12.37 -9.43 -20.91
CA PRO A 81 12.97 -8.64 -19.83
C PRO A 81 11.94 -7.86 -18.99
N ARG A 82 10.65 -7.96 -19.32
CA ARG A 82 9.52 -7.47 -18.51
C ARG A 82 8.96 -8.53 -17.57
N SER A 83 9.32 -9.80 -17.75
CA SER A 83 8.86 -10.89 -16.92
C SER A 83 9.64 -10.92 -15.61
N PHE A 84 8.94 -11.22 -14.53
CA PHE A 84 9.54 -11.52 -13.23
C PHE A 84 10.64 -12.59 -13.37
N GLY A 85 11.76 -12.41 -12.67
CA GLY A 85 12.97 -13.25 -12.73
C GLY A 85 13.88 -12.99 -13.93
N ALA A 86 13.46 -12.19 -14.90
CA ALA A 86 14.24 -11.85 -16.09
C ALA A 86 14.50 -10.35 -16.25
N ARG A 87 14.08 -9.54 -15.26
CA ARG A 87 14.23 -8.09 -15.36
C ARG A 87 15.67 -7.66 -15.15
N PRO A 88 16.05 -6.56 -15.79
CA PRO A 88 17.36 -5.97 -15.59
C PRO A 88 17.51 -5.30 -14.22
N SER A 89 17.93 -6.05 -13.20
CA SER A 89 18.14 -5.55 -11.84
C SER A 89 19.61 -5.61 -11.37
N LEU A 90 19.93 -4.82 -10.35
CA LEU A 90 21.28 -4.63 -9.83
C LEU A 90 22.00 -5.94 -9.45
N GLN A 91 21.28 -6.99 -9.01
CA GLN A 91 21.85 -8.27 -8.58
C GLN A 91 21.81 -9.38 -9.64
N GLY A 92 20.88 -9.33 -10.62
CA GLY A 92 20.75 -10.32 -11.70
C GLY A 92 21.42 -9.95 -13.02
N ASN A 93 21.54 -8.64 -13.33
CA ASN A 93 22.06 -8.15 -14.61
C ASN A 93 23.08 -6.98 -14.50
N GLY A 94 23.38 -6.53 -13.27
CA GLY A 94 24.38 -5.48 -12.99
C GLY A 94 24.02 -4.08 -13.52
N THR A 95 22.80 -3.86 -14.00
CA THR A 95 22.33 -2.56 -14.47
C THR A 95 21.44 -1.94 -13.41
N PHE A 96 21.88 -0.84 -12.81
CA PHE A 96 21.05 -0.05 -11.89
C PHE A 96 20.08 0.81 -12.70
N LEU A 97 18.80 0.45 -12.74
CA LEU A 97 17.79 1.21 -13.48
C LEU A 97 17.17 2.30 -12.64
N ARG A 98 16.80 2.00 -11.39
CA ARG A 98 16.06 2.91 -10.49
C ARG A 98 14.89 3.64 -11.16
N VAL A 99 14.14 2.92 -11.99
CA VAL A 99 12.93 3.41 -12.66
C VAL A 99 11.71 2.81 -11.95
N ASN A 100 10.70 3.61 -11.60
CA ASN A 100 9.50 3.14 -10.89
C ASN A 100 9.75 2.36 -9.59
N GLY A 101 10.88 2.59 -8.89
CA GLY A 101 11.21 1.84 -7.68
C GLY A 101 11.78 0.43 -7.93
N LEU A 102 12.03 0.02 -9.18
CA LEU A 102 12.91 -1.11 -9.45
C LEU A 102 14.28 -0.84 -8.83
N ASP A 103 14.91 -1.87 -8.28
CA ASP A 103 16.16 -1.79 -7.53
C ASP A 103 16.06 -0.98 -6.21
N ALA A 104 14.86 -0.86 -5.62
CA ALA A 104 14.73 -0.33 -4.26
C ALA A 104 15.22 -1.38 -3.26
N GLN A 105 16.11 -1.02 -2.34
CA GLN A 105 16.64 -1.95 -1.34
C GLN A 105 15.81 -1.93 -0.05
N THR A 106 15.02 -0.89 0.18
CA THR A 106 14.10 -0.78 1.32
C THR A 106 12.85 0.00 0.92
N CYS A 107 11.71 -0.26 1.58
CA CYS A 107 10.50 0.53 1.38
C CYS A 107 10.74 2.02 1.70
N LEU A 108 11.67 2.31 2.63
CA LEU A 108 12.05 3.68 3.00
C LEU A 108 12.71 4.48 1.89
N GLU A 109 13.25 3.86 0.84
CA GLU A 109 13.81 4.64 -0.27
C GLU A 109 12.76 5.49 -0.98
N CYS A 110 11.50 5.04 -0.94
CA CYS A 110 10.37 5.71 -1.58
C CYS A 110 9.31 6.18 -0.57
N HIS A 111 9.05 5.43 0.49
CA HIS A 111 7.95 5.72 1.43
C HIS A 111 8.40 6.45 2.69
N PHE A 112 9.29 7.43 2.54
CA PHE A 112 9.71 8.32 3.62
C PHE A 112 9.04 9.69 3.50
N ILE A 113 8.90 10.35 4.65
CA ILE A 113 8.42 11.73 4.73
C ILE A 113 9.62 12.66 4.64
N THR A 114 9.58 13.56 3.67
CA THR A 114 10.20 14.88 3.77
C THR A 114 9.12 15.93 3.80
N ARG A 115 8.94 16.61 4.93
CA ARG A 115 7.99 17.73 4.99
C ARG A 115 8.58 18.96 4.34
N ASN A 116 8.36 19.11 3.02
CA ASN A 116 8.87 20.28 2.28
C ASN A 116 8.15 21.61 2.65
N SER A 117 7.04 21.54 3.41
CA SER A 117 6.37 22.71 3.96
C SER A 117 7.03 23.29 5.22
N THR A 118 8.02 22.59 5.81
CA THR A 118 8.81 23.08 6.94
C THR A 118 10.24 23.37 6.46
N ILE A 119 10.90 24.38 7.03
CA ILE A 119 12.31 24.67 6.76
C ILE A 119 13.07 24.63 8.09
N PRO A 120 13.96 23.64 8.32
CA PRO A 120 14.29 22.51 7.43
C PRO A 120 13.14 21.47 7.33
N ALA A 121 13.21 20.61 6.33
CA ALA A 121 12.26 19.51 6.19
C ALA A 121 12.39 18.53 7.37
N THR A 122 11.25 18.06 7.90
CA THR A 122 11.21 17.03 8.96
C THR A 122 11.15 15.64 8.34
N LEU A 123 11.89 14.69 8.92
CA LEU A 123 11.97 13.27 8.51
C LEU A 123 10.94 12.41 9.25
N GLY A 124 10.47 11.34 8.60
CA GLY A 124 9.58 10.33 9.18
C GLY A 124 9.28 9.17 8.23
N ILE A 125 8.56 8.15 8.71
CA ILE A 125 8.16 6.96 7.94
C ILE A 125 6.70 7.08 7.49
N GLY A 126 6.34 6.50 6.34
CA GLY A 126 4.96 6.44 5.85
C GLY A 126 4.60 7.56 4.86
N GLY A 127 5.61 8.26 4.35
CA GLY A 127 5.44 9.49 3.60
C GLY A 127 5.14 9.33 2.12
N VAL A 128 4.47 10.35 1.60
CA VAL A 128 4.20 10.63 0.18
C VAL A 128 5.38 11.28 -0.55
N ALA A 129 6.48 11.57 0.12
CA ALA A 129 7.51 12.49 -0.38
C ALA A 129 8.84 11.80 -0.72
N GLY A 130 8.78 10.54 -1.18
CA GLY A 130 9.93 9.75 -1.62
C GLY A 130 10.77 10.36 -2.75
N ALA A 131 10.17 11.24 -3.55
CA ALA A 131 10.83 11.84 -4.70
C ALA A 131 12.05 12.72 -4.32
N GLY A 132 12.16 13.15 -3.06
CA GLY A 132 13.23 14.05 -2.60
C GLY A 132 14.61 13.40 -2.38
N GLY A 133 14.67 12.05 -2.28
CA GLY A 133 15.90 11.30 -1.98
C GLY A 133 16.22 10.19 -2.97
N SER A 134 15.20 9.72 -3.71
CA SER A 134 15.31 8.63 -4.67
C SER A 134 14.45 8.98 -5.89
N VAL A 135 15.10 9.24 -7.02
CA VAL A 135 14.41 9.78 -8.21
C VAL A 135 13.59 8.69 -8.88
N ILE A 136 12.26 8.71 -8.70
CA ILE A 136 11.33 7.85 -9.45
C ILE A 136 10.95 8.57 -10.74
N PHE A 137 11.52 8.14 -11.88
CA PHE A 137 11.05 8.57 -13.21
C PHE A 137 9.89 7.68 -13.65
N MET A 138 8.79 8.27 -14.13
CA MET A 138 7.76 7.51 -14.85
C MET A 138 8.24 7.24 -16.28
N PRO A 139 8.58 6.00 -16.66
CA PRO A 139 8.90 5.66 -18.03
C PRO A 139 7.61 5.63 -18.85
N SER A 140 7.64 6.10 -20.10
CA SER A 140 6.56 5.78 -21.04
C SER A 140 6.83 4.47 -21.78
N PHE A 141 8.06 3.94 -21.70
CA PHE A 141 8.50 2.63 -22.19
C PHE A 141 9.93 2.36 -21.67
N VAL A 142 10.20 1.17 -21.10
CA VAL A 142 11.57 0.72 -20.79
C VAL A 142 11.94 -0.36 -21.79
N ASP A 143 12.76 0.00 -22.78
CA ASP A 143 13.40 -0.97 -23.67
C ASP A 143 14.72 -1.41 -23.06
N VAL A 144 14.72 -2.59 -22.45
CA VAL A 144 15.93 -3.18 -21.87
C VAL A 144 16.87 -3.70 -22.95
N ALA A 145 16.37 -3.96 -24.16
CA ALA A 145 17.11 -4.55 -25.26
C ALA A 145 17.80 -3.51 -26.19
N GLU A 146 17.83 -2.23 -25.78
CA GLU A 146 18.40 -1.09 -26.54
C GLU A 146 17.88 -0.95 -28.00
N SER A 147 16.75 -1.56 -28.35
CA SER A 147 16.27 -1.54 -29.75
C SER A 147 15.66 -0.19 -30.14
N GLN A 148 15.10 0.53 -29.18
CA GLN A 148 14.67 1.93 -29.28
C GLN A 148 15.01 2.70 -27.99
N PRO A 149 15.37 3.99 -28.08
CA PRO A 149 15.57 4.80 -26.89
C PRO A 149 14.25 4.87 -26.10
N GLY A 150 14.27 4.37 -24.86
CA GLY A 150 13.15 4.51 -23.93
C GLY A 150 12.69 5.96 -23.88
N LYS A 151 11.41 6.20 -24.12
CA LYS A 151 10.84 7.55 -24.02
C LYS A 151 10.58 7.83 -22.54
N PHE A 152 11.40 8.69 -21.95
CA PHE A 152 11.16 9.23 -20.62
C PHE A 152 10.46 10.57 -20.76
N ASN A 153 9.36 10.78 -20.04
CA ASN A 153 8.69 12.08 -20.03
C ASN A 153 9.28 13.04 -18.97
N GLY A 154 10.21 12.56 -18.13
CA GLY A 154 10.92 13.32 -17.11
C GLY A 154 10.06 13.71 -15.90
N ARG A 155 8.84 13.19 -15.77
CA ARG A 155 7.94 13.48 -14.65
C ARG A 155 8.28 12.62 -13.45
N LEU A 156 8.22 13.26 -12.27
CA LEU A 156 8.33 12.60 -10.98
C LEU A 156 6.93 12.26 -10.49
N ILE A 157 6.77 11.08 -9.90
CA ILE A 157 5.54 10.69 -9.23
C ILE A 157 5.85 10.23 -7.81
N ASN A 158 4.90 10.45 -6.92
CA ASN A 158 4.98 9.92 -5.56
C ASN A 158 4.51 8.47 -5.54
N PRO A 159 5.07 7.63 -4.66
CA PRO A 159 4.54 6.30 -4.43
C PRO A 159 3.15 6.39 -3.78
N PRO A 160 2.40 5.28 -3.73
CA PRO A 160 1.09 5.24 -3.07
C PRO A 160 1.15 5.69 -1.61
N PHE A 161 0.09 6.41 -1.20
CA PHE A 161 -0.03 6.93 0.16
C PHE A 161 -0.37 5.83 1.17
N LEU A 162 0.41 5.76 2.27
CA LEU A 162 0.31 4.70 3.27
C LEU A 162 -0.51 5.06 4.52
N PHE A 163 -0.52 6.33 4.95
CA PHE A 163 -1.20 6.73 6.18
C PHE A 163 -2.71 6.50 6.11
N GLY A 164 -3.26 5.98 7.21
CA GLY A 164 -4.68 5.63 7.32
C GLY A 164 -5.12 4.49 6.40
N SER A 165 -4.20 3.73 5.81
CA SER A 165 -4.54 2.62 4.91
C SER A 165 -5.43 1.57 5.57
N GLY A 166 -5.31 1.33 6.88
CA GLY A 166 -6.20 0.42 7.60
C GLY A 166 -7.66 0.84 7.55
N GLY A 167 -7.96 2.13 7.68
CA GLY A 167 -9.34 2.63 7.55
C GLY A 167 -9.88 2.55 6.13
N VAL A 168 -8.99 2.67 5.13
CA VAL A 168 -9.34 2.49 3.71
C VAL A 168 -9.71 1.03 3.45
N GLU A 169 -8.85 0.11 3.88
CA GLU A 169 -9.05 -1.32 3.70
C GLU A 169 -10.31 -1.81 4.43
N LEU A 170 -10.52 -1.36 5.67
CA LEU A 170 -11.70 -1.72 6.46
C LEU A 170 -13.00 -1.33 5.74
N VAL A 171 -13.07 -0.08 5.27
CA VAL A 171 -14.24 0.43 4.54
C VAL A 171 -14.44 -0.33 3.24
N ALA A 172 -13.37 -0.61 2.49
CA ALA A 172 -13.43 -1.38 1.25
C ALA A 172 -13.89 -2.83 1.47
N LYS A 173 -13.36 -3.52 2.48
CA LYS A 173 -13.80 -4.87 2.88
C LYS A 173 -15.28 -4.91 3.21
N GLU A 174 -15.79 -3.95 3.99
CA GLU A 174 -17.22 -3.84 4.29
C GLU A 174 -18.07 -3.56 3.03
N MET A 175 -17.58 -2.71 2.12
CA MET A 175 -18.25 -2.45 0.85
C MET A 175 -18.31 -3.71 -0.02
N THR A 176 -17.21 -4.46 -0.14
CA THR A 176 -17.15 -5.75 -0.84
C THR A 176 -18.14 -6.74 -0.25
N VAL A 177 -18.16 -6.93 1.08
CA VAL A 177 -19.14 -7.82 1.74
C VAL A 177 -20.58 -7.44 1.35
N ARG A 178 -20.92 -6.14 1.36
CA ARG A 178 -22.25 -5.69 0.97
C ARG A 178 -22.55 -5.97 -0.52
N LEU A 179 -21.59 -5.78 -1.41
CA LEU A 179 -21.76 -6.02 -2.84
C LEU A 179 -21.93 -7.52 -3.14
N GLN A 180 -21.21 -8.40 -2.44
CA GLN A 180 -21.39 -9.85 -2.57
C GLN A 180 -22.76 -10.31 -2.03
N GLN A 181 -23.28 -9.67 -0.99
CA GLN A 181 -24.67 -9.90 -0.54
C GLN A 181 -25.69 -9.48 -1.61
N LEU A 182 -25.48 -8.34 -2.27
CA LEU A 182 -26.35 -7.88 -3.37
C LEU A 182 -26.27 -8.82 -4.57
N ARG A 183 -25.09 -9.38 -4.87
CA ARG A 183 -24.91 -10.44 -5.86
C ARG A 183 -25.74 -11.68 -5.51
N ALA A 184 -25.67 -12.15 -4.26
CA ALA A 184 -26.48 -13.27 -3.79
C ALA A 184 -27.99 -12.97 -3.86
N GLU A 185 -28.40 -11.74 -3.54
CA GLU A 185 -29.79 -11.29 -3.69
C GLU A 185 -30.25 -11.34 -5.15
N ALA A 186 -29.43 -10.90 -6.10
CA ALA A 186 -29.74 -10.96 -7.53
C ALA A 186 -30.03 -12.40 -7.98
N PHE A 187 -29.22 -13.38 -7.55
CA PHE A 187 -29.49 -14.80 -7.84
C PHE A 187 -30.78 -15.32 -7.21
N SER A 188 -31.18 -14.79 -6.05
CA SER A 188 -32.47 -15.14 -5.42
C SER A 188 -33.69 -14.55 -6.14
N LYS A 189 -33.49 -13.52 -6.98
CA LYS A 189 -34.53 -12.79 -7.72
C LYS A 189 -34.14 -12.60 -9.21
N PRO A 190 -34.10 -13.68 -10.02
CA PRO A 190 -33.74 -13.57 -11.43
C PRO A 190 -34.59 -12.56 -12.21
N SER A 191 -33.99 -11.95 -13.23
CA SER A 191 -34.60 -10.91 -14.08
C SER A 191 -34.99 -9.61 -13.37
N ILE A 192 -34.67 -9.46 -12.08
CA ILE A 192 -34.85 -8.20 -11.34
C ILE A 192 -33.51 -7.46 -11.31
N ARG A 193 -33.55 -6.18 -11.68
CA ARG A 193 -32.41 -5.26 -11.57
C ARG A 193 -32.13 -4.95 -10.11
N VAL A 194 -30.95 -5.34 -9.63
CA VAL A 194 -30.48 -5.07 -8.27
C VAL A 194 -29.46 -3.93 -8.32
N PRO A 195 -29.75 -2.76 -7.71
CA PRO A 195 -28.79 -1.66 -7.66
C PRO A 195 -27.61 -2.03 -6.75
N LEU A 196 -26.40 -1.71 -7.22
CA LEU A 196 -25.16 -1.89 -6.47
C LEU A 196 -24.85 -0.61 -5.70
N GLU A 197 -25.38 -0.50 -4.49
CA GLU A 197 -25.13 0.64 -3.61
C GLU A 197 -24.60 0.21 -2.24
N THR A 198 -23.51 0.83 -1.81
CA THR A 198 -22.92 0.61 -0.49
C THR A 198 -22.26 1.87 0.02
N LYS A 199 -22.45 2.17 1.32
CA LYS A 199 -21.95 3.39 1.98
C LYS A 199 -22.26 4.70 1.22
N GLY A 200 -23.40 4.71 0.52
CA GLY A 200 -23.86 5.84 -0.30
C GLY A 200 -23.12 6.03 -1.63
N VAL A 201 -22.30 5.07 -2.05
CA VAL A 201 -21.62 5.02 -3.35
C VAL A 201 -22.36 4.03 -4.26
N SER A 202 -22.64 4.44 -5.49
CA SER A 202 -23.28 3.61 -6.52
C SER A 202 -22.26 3.06 -7.49
N PHE A 203 -22.32 1.76 -7.73
CA PHE A 203 -21.52 1.02 -8.73
C PHE A 203 -22.41 0.47 -9.86
N GLY A 204 -23.56 1.11 -10.07
CA GLY A 204 -24.48 0.74 -11.14
C GLY A 204 -25.46 -0.36 -10.71
N SER A 205 -25.62 -1.41 -11.51
CA SER A 205 -26.56 -2.50 -11.18
C SER A 205 -26.22 -3.82 -11.85
N ILE A 206 -26.85 -4.89 -11.37
CA ILE A 206 -26.71 -6.26 -11.90
C ILE A 206 -28.08 -6.92 -12.09
N VAL A 207 -28.13 -7.89 -13.00
CA VAL A 207 -29.32 -8.73 -13.24
C VAL A 207 -28.90 -10.20 -13.38
N ALA A 208 -29.45 -11.09 -12.57
CA ALA A 208 -29.23 -12.54 -12.76
C ALA A 208 -30.19 -13.10 -13.81
N ASP A 209 -29.73 -14.02 -14.66
CA ASP A 209 -30.51 -14.59 -15.78
C ASP A 209 -31.41 -15.78 -15.38
N GLY A 210 -31.23 -16.32 -14.18
CA GLY A 210 -31.96 -17.50 -13.66
C GLY A 210 -31.42 -18.85 -14.14
N GLN A 211 -30.35 -18.86 -14.94
CA GLN A 211 -29.58 -20.03 -15.37
C GLN A 211 -28.17 -20.08 -14.76
N GLY A 212 -27.86 -19.13 -13.86
CA GLY A 212 -26.57 -19.02 -13.18
C GLY A 212 -25.64 -17.95 -13.77
N GLY A 213 -26.06 -17.27 -14.84
CA GLY A 213 -25.37 -16.10 -15.37
C GLY A 213 -25.75 -14.82 -14.62
N LEU A 214 -24.81 -13.88 -14.60
CA LEU A 214 -24.97 -12.54 -14.03
C LEU A 214 -24.62 -11.51 -15.10
N ASP A 215 -25.59 -10.67 -15.46
CA ASP A 215 -25.36 -9.51 -16.32
C ASP A 215 -24.75 -8.38 -15.49
N THR A 216 -23.50 -8.04 -15.83
CA THR A 216 -22.69 -6.99 -15.21
C THR A 216 -22.45 -5.81 -16.16
N SER A 217 -23.18 -5.72 -17.28
CA SER A 217 -22.97 -4.66 -18.29
C SER A 217 -23.26 -3.24 -17.79
N GLU A 218 -24.03 -3.13 -16.69
CA GLU A 218 -24.30 -1.86 -16.00
C GLU A 218 -23.47 -1.70 -14.71
N VAL A 219 -22.42 -2.50 -14.51
CA VAL A 219 -21.44 -2.29 -13.42
C VAL A 219 -20.51 -1.14 -13.80
N GLU A 220 -20.31 -0.22 -12.87
CA GLU A 220 -19.52 0.99 -13.10
C GLU A 220 -18.37 1.09 -12.11
N GLY A 221 -17.17 1.43 -12.59
CA GLY A 221 -16.05 1.82 -11.75
C GLY A 221 -15.46 0.73 -10.84
N MET A 222 -15.77 -0.53 -11.13
CA MET A 222 -15.24 -1.75 -10.47
C MET A 222 -15.23 -2.93 -11.45
N ASP A 223 -14.61 -4.03 -11.05
CA ASP A 223 -14.57 -5.25 -11.86
C ASP A 223 -15.84 -6.08 -11.67
N GLU A 224 -16.10 -7.02 -12.59
CA GLU A 224 -17.31 -7.86 -12.60
C GLU A 224 -17.42 -8.81 -11.40
N ASP A 225 -16.33 -9.01 -10.68
CA ASP A 225 -16.28 -9.78 -9.44
C ASP A 225 -16.90 -9.04 -8.25
N LEU A 226 -17.19 -7.74 -8.39
CA LEU A 226 -17.80 -6.86 -7.39
C LEU A 226 -16.95 -6.71 -6.11
N VAL A 227 -15.63 -6.71 -6.27
CA VAL A 227 -14.65 -6.45 -5.21
C VAL A 227 -14.19 -4.99 -5.28
N VAL A 228 -14.26 -4.28 -4.15
CA VAL A 228 -13.72 -2.92 -4.05
C VAL A 228 -12.21 -3.00 -3.89
N ARG A 229 -11.47 -2.42 -4.84
CA ARG A 229 -10.01 -2.38 -4.88
C ARG A 229 -9.52 -0.95 -4.66
N PRO A 230 -9.28 -0.51 -3.41
CA PRO A 230 -8.97 0.88 -3.12
C PRO A 230 -7.47 1.22 -3.29
N PHE A 231 -6.62 0.20 -3.53
CA PHE A 231 -5.18 0.36 -3.61
C PHE A 231 -4.68 0.24 -5.06
N GLY A 232 -3.60 0.97 -5.34
CA GLY A 232 -3.14 1.25 -6.70
C GLY A 232 -3.94 2.37 -7.37
N ARG A 233 -3.50 2.81 -8.56
CA ARG A 233 -4.11 3.97 -9.26
C ARG A 233 -5.30 3.54 -10.12
N LYS A 234 -5.29 2.28 -10.56
CA LYS A 234 -6.33 1.66 -11.39
C LYS A 234 -7.24 0.75 -10.57
N GLY A 235 -7.09 0.69 -9.25
CA GLY A 235 -7.85 -0.21 -8.38
C GLY A 235 -7.46 -1.65 -8.67
N GLU A 236 -6.19 -1.94 -8.50
CA GLU A 236 -5.54 -3.21 -8.79
C GLU A 236 -5.59 -4.15 -7.58
N PHE A 237 -5.54 -3.60 -6.37
CA PHE A 237 -5.38 -4.41 -5.15
C PHE A 237 -6.52 -4.20 -4.16
N ALA A 238 -7.04 -5.31 -3.62
CA ALA A 238 -8.14 -5.32 -2.67
C ALA A 238 -7.66 -4.96 -1.24
N THR A 239 -6.44 -5.35 -0.91
CA THR A 239 -5.84 -5.19 0.43
C THR A 239 -4.44 -4.59 0.33
N VAL A 240 -3.92 -4.14 1.46
CA VAL A 240 -2.51 -3.74 1.56
C VAL A 240 -1.60 -4.96 1.45
N ARG A 241 -2.02 -6.16 1.89
CA ARG A 241 -1.23 -7.39 1.68
C ARG A 241 -1.02 -7.70 0.20
N ASP A 242 -2.09 -7.66 -0.58
CA ASP A 242 -2.07 -7.87 -2.03
C ASP A 242 -1.13 -6.86 -2.72
N PHE A 243 -1.17 -5.60 -2.28
CA PHE A 243 -0.20 -4.59 -2.69
C PHE A 243 1.24 -4.93 -2.27
N ASP A 244 1.46 -5.34 -1.02
CA ASP A 244 2.78 -5.66 -0.47
C ASP A 244 3.43 -6.85 -1.19
N VAL A 245 2.64 -7.89 -1.52
CA VAL A 245 3.06 -9.02 -2.34
C VAL A 245 3.55 -8.55 -3.71
N ALA A 246 2.71 -7.75 -4.39
CA ALA A 246 3.07 -7.22 -5.70
C ALA A 246 4.29 -6.30 -5.64
N ALA A 247 4.44 -5.53 -4.56
CA ALA A 247 5.57 -4.65 -4.33
C ALA A 247 6.88 -5.43 -4.11
N MET A 248 6.87 -6.49 -3.30
CA MET A 248 8.04 -7.37 -3.09
C MET A 248 8.55 -7.90 -4.41
N ARG A 249 7.64 -8.45 -5.22
CA ARG A 249 7.99 -8.99 -6.54
C ARG A 249 8.44 -7.88 -7.49
N PHE A 250 7.66 -6.82 -7.60
CA PHE A 250 7.90 -5.82 -8.65
C PHE A 250 9.09 -4.91 -8.33
N HIS A 251 9.20 -4.39 -7.11
CA HIS A 251 10.20 -3.37 -6.78
C HIS A 251 11.51 -3.96 -6.26
N PHE A 252 11.44 -5.06 -5.51
CA PHE A 252 12.60 -5.68 -4.87
C PHE A 252 13.14 -6.89 -5.64
N GLY A 253 12.34 -7.46 -6.55
CA GLY A 253 12.72 -8.70 -7.23
C GLY A 253 12.42 -9.96 -6.44
N MET A 254 11.90 -9.83 -5.22
CA MET A 254 11.85 -10.93 -4.27
C MET A 254 10.58 -11.79 -4.37
N GLU A 255 10.65 -13.05 -3.92
CA GLU A 255 9.60 -14.06 -3.99
C GLU A 255 8.88 -14.33 -2.65
N PRO A 256 7.66 -13.79 -2.47
CA PRO A 256 6.74 -14.24 -1.43
C PRO A 256 6.45 -15.74 -1.47
N VAL A 257 6.66 -16.42 -0.35
CA VAL A 257 6.33 -17.85 -0.17
C VAL A 257 4.87 -18.15 -0.48
N GLU A 258 3.96 -17.20 -0.20
CA GLU A 258 2.54 -17.39 -0.51
C GLU A 258 2.21 -17.42 -2.01
N GLU A 259 3.09 -16.86 -2.85
CA GLU A 259 2.93 -16.82 -4.31
C GLU A 259 3.60 -18.02 -4.99
N VAL A 260 4.83 -18.35 -4.57
CA VAL A 260 5.65 -19.36 -5.26
C VAL A 260 5.65 -20.72 -4.59
N GLY A 261 5.36 -20.78 -3.28
CA GLY A 261 5.40 -21.99 -2.46
C GLY A 261 6.70 -22.11 -1.64
N GLU A 262 6.65 -22.95 -0.60
CA GLU A 262 7.77 -23.17 0.32
C GLU A 262 8.97 -23.85 -0.38
N GLY A 263 10.16 -23.30 -0.15
CA GLY A 263 11.44 -23.75 -0.71
C GLY A 263 11.58 -23.59 -2.22
N VAL A 264 10.70 -22.82 -2.86
CA VAL A 264 10.79 -22.50 -4.29
C VAL A 264 11.72 -21.32 -4.49
N ASP A 265 12.57 -21.44 -5.53
CA ASP A 265 13.50 -20.44 -6.07
C ASP A 265 13.14 -20.32 -7.55
N GLY A 266 12.16 -19.47 -7.85
CA GLY A 266 11.51 -19.36 -9.14
C GLY A 266 12.29 -18.52 -10.14
N ASP A 267 13.15 -17.62 -9.67
CA ASP A 267 14.01 -16.80 -10.52
C ASP A 267 15.45 -17.33 -10.65
N GLY A 268 15.85 -18.30 -9.83
CA GLY A 268 17.11 -19.02 -9.93
C GLY A 268 18.30 -18.27 -9.35
N ASP A 269 18.07 -17.35 -8.41
CA ASP A 269 19.13 -16.61 -7.72
C ASP A 269 19.85 -17.45 -6.64
N GLY A 270 19.29 -18.61 -6.30
CA GLY A 270 19.81 -19.56 -5.32
C GLY A 270 19.26 -19.38 -3.90
N VAL A 271 18.29 -18.49 -3.71
CA VAL A 271 17.59 -18.23 -2.45
C VAL A 271 16.15 -18.71 -2.59
N GLY A 272 15.70 -19.52 -1.64
CA GLY A 272 14.29 -19.88 -1.49
C GLY A 272 13.74 -19.32 -0.20
N ASP A 273 12.41 -19.31 -0.07
CA ASP A 273 11.71 -18.75 1.10
C ASP A 273 12.10 -17.29 1.38
N GLU A 274 12.24 -16.49 0.34
CA GLU A 274 12.77 -15.13 0.43
C GLU A 274 11.94 -14.23 1.32
N ILE A 275 10.61 -14.27 1.19
CA ILE A 275 9.68 -13.56 2.09
C ILE A 275 8.65 -14.54 2.67
N LEU A 276 8.66 -14.72 4.00
CA LEU A 276 7.73 -15.63 4.66
C LEU A 276 6.31 -15.05 4.72
N VAL A 277 5.32 -15.94 4.78
CA VAL A 277 3.90 -15.59 4.99
C VAL A 277 3.72 -14.66 6.20
N GLY A 278 4.40 -14.97 7.31
CA GLY A 278 4.33 -14.20 8.55
C GLY A 278 4.96 -12.81 8.44
N GLU A 279 5.98 -12.64 7.59
CA GLU A 279 6.60 -11.34 7.35
C GLU A 279 5.70 -10.42 6.54
N LEU A 280 5.01 -10.96 5.53
CA LEU A 280 3.96 -10.23 4.81
C LEU A 280 2.79 -9.88 5.73
N SER A 281 2.46 -10.76 6.67
CA SER A 281 1.43 -10.48 7.68
C SER A 281 1.82 -9.31 8.59
N VAL A 282 3.04 -9.28 9.11
CA VAL A 282 3.47 -8.14 9.95
C VAL A 282 3.70 -6.86 9.14
N LEU A 283 4.13 -6.95 7.87
CA LEU A 283 4.22 -5.79 6.98
C LEU A 283 2.84 -5.19 6.70
N HIS A 284 1.85 -6.03 6.40
CA HIS A 284 0.45 -5.63 6.22
C HIS A 284 -0.09 -4.95 7.47
N ILE A 285 0.13 -5.57 8.65
CA ILE A 285 -0.26 -5.00 9.94
C ILE A 285 0.44 -3.65 10.17
N PHE A 286 1.75 -3.56 9.98
CA PHE A 286 2.48 -2.30 10.14
C PHE A 286 1.89 -1.19 9.25
N ASN A 287 1.73 -1.45 7.95
CA ASN A 287 1.25 -0.46 6.99
C ASN A 287 -0.17 0.03 7.32
N THR A 288 -1.06 -0.88 7.72
CA THR A 288 -2.46 -0.57 8.05
C THR A 288 -2.64 0.10 9.41
N ASN A 289 -1.67 -0.03 10.32
CA ASN A 289 -1.68 0.61 11.63
C ASN A 289 -0.92 1.96 11.64
N LEU A 290 -0.46 2.44 10.49
CA LEU A 290 0.07 3.80 10.36
C LEU A 290 -1.02 4.86 10.67
N PRO A 291 -0.68 5.94 11.39
CA PRO A 291 -1.64 6.94 11.85
C PRO A 291 -2.56 7.50 10.76
N SER A 292 -3.82 7.80 11.13
CA SER A 292 -4.75 8.47 10.23
C SER A 292 -4.31 9.91 9.92
N PRO A 293 -4.41 10.39 8.66
CA PRO A 293 -4.18 11.79 8.31
C PRO A 293 -5.10 12.76 9.07
N VAL A 294 -4.71 14.04 9.14
CA VAL A 294 -5.44 15.05 9.93
C VAL A 294 -5.93 16.21 9.07
N MET A 295 -6.98 16.87 9.57
CA MET A 295 -7.44 18.16 9.07
C MET A 295 -7.03 19.25 10.05
N GLU A 296 -6.09 20.12 9.66
CA GLU A 296 -5.58 21.20 10.52
C GLU A 296 -5.80 22.58 9.89
N GLY A 297 -6.02 23.60 10.73
CA GLY A 297 -6.13 24.98 10.26
C GLY A 297 -7.48 25.29 9.60
N LEU A 298 -8.56 24.62 10.02
CA LEU A 298 -9.91 24.81 9.51
C LEU A 298 -10.52 26.13 10.01
N ASP A 299 -10.06 27.25 9.45
CA ASP A 299 -10.58 28.59 9.73
C ASP A 299 -11.84 28.92 8.89
N MET A 300 -12.33 30.16 8.99
CA MET A 300 -13.50 30.61 8.23
C MET A 300 -13.31 30.57 6.70
N SER A 301 -12.07 30.74 6.22
CA SER A 301 -11.73 30.65 4.80
C SER A 301 -11.82 29.20 4.34
N ALA A 302 -11.18 28.28 5.05
CA ALA A 302 -11.21 26.85 4.75
C ALA A 302 -12.62 26.25 4.88
N MET A 303 -13.42 26.66 5.87
CA MET A 303 -14.82 26.22 5.98
C MET A 303 -15.67 26.69 4.79
N ARG A 304 -15.46 27.91 4.30
CA ARG A 304 -16.10 28.38 3.05
C ARG A 304 -15.61 27.59 1.84
N GLY A 305 -14.34 27.20 1.85
CA GLY A 305 -13.71 26.33 0.86
C GLY A 305 -14.38 24.97 0.77
N LEU A 306 -14.56 24.28 1.90
CA LEU A 306 -15.27 23.00 1.97
C LEU A 306 -16.72 23.13 1.47
N ALA A 307 -17.42 24.19 1.89
CA ALA A 307 -18.78 24.45 1.41
C ALA A 307 -18.85 24.75 -0.09
N ALA A 308 -17.81 25.38 -0.67
CA ALA A 308 -17.71 25.59 -2.10
C ALA A 308 -17.37 24.27 -2.83
N PHE A 309 -16.42 23.48 -2.31
CA PHE A 309 -16.01 22.17 -2.81
C PHE A 309 -17.19 21.22 -2.98
N VAL A 310 -18.08 21.14 -1.98
CA VAL A 310 -19.31 20.34 -2.06
C VAL A 310 -20.26 20.90 -3.11
N ARG A 311 -20.47 22.22 -3.12
CA ARG A 311 -21.45 22.89 -4.00
C ARG A 311 -21.11 22.79 -5.48
N ILE A 312 -19.82 22.88 -5.82
CA ILE A 312 -19.36 22.76 -7.22
C ILE A 312 -19.28 21.30 -7.69
N GLY A 313 -19.61 20.33 -6.83
CA GLY A 313 -19.71 18.92 -7.20
C GLY A 313 -18.43 18.10 -7.02
N CYS A 314 -17.33 18.65 -6.50
CA CYS A 314 -16.11 17.88 -6.24
C CYS A 314 -16.36 16.71 -5.28
N ALA A 315 -17.25 16.90 -4.30
CA ALA A 315 -17.61 15.91 -3.30
C ALA A 315 -18.43 14.71 -3.83
N PHE A 316 -18.80 14.70 -5.12
CA PHE A 316 -19.46 13.56 -5.74
C PHE A 316 -18.55 12.33 -5.74
N CYS A 317 -17.34 12.46 -6.31
CA CYS A 317 -16.29 11.45 -6.24
C CYS A 317 -15.47 11.59 -4.94
N HIS A 318 -15.06 12.80 -4.59
CA HIS A 318 -14.22 13.06 -3.41
C HIS A 318 -15.06 13.19 -2.14
N ARG A 319 -15.78 12.13 -1.79
CA ARG A 319 -16.70 12.09 -0.66
C ARG A 319 -15.97 12.34 0.65
N PRO A 320 -16.35 13.35 1.45
CA PRO A 320 -15.58 13.78 2.61
C PRO A 320 -15.25 12.69 3.62
N PHE A 321 -16.17 11.75 3.85
CA PHE A 321 -15.97 10.63 4.74
C PHE A 321 -16.76 9.40 4.28
N LEU A 322 -16.27 8.23 4.69
CA LEU A 322 -17.02 6.97 4.70
C LEU A 322 -17.01 6.45 6.15
N ASN A 323 -18.16 6.01 6.64
CA ASN A 323 -18.29 5.39 7.95
C ASN A 323 -18.14 3.89 7.81
N SER A 324 -17.37 3.26 8.70
CA SER A 324 -17.40 1.81 8.87
C SER A 324 -18.42 1.40 9.95
N GLU A 325 -18.80 0.13 9.94
CA GLU A 325 -19.62 -0.48 10.98
C GLU A 325 -18.75 -1.05 12.11
N SER A 326 -17.56 -1.55 11.77
CA SER A 326 -16.56 -2.04 12.72
C SER A 326 -15.48 -0.98 12.98
N ARG A 327 -14.78 -1.08 14.11
CA ARG A 327 -13.49 -0.41 14.35
C ARG A 327 -12.29 -1.35 14.20
N SER A 328 -12.55 -2.65 14.12
CA SER A 328 -11.56 -3.69 13.96
C SER A 328 -11.35 -4.01 12.48
N LEU A 329 -10.10 -3.94 12.01
CA LEU A 329 -9.68 -4.48 10.72
C LEU A 329 -9.26 -5.93 10.88
N ALA A 330 -9.87 -6.82 10.11
CA ALA A 330 -9.53 -8.24 10.05
C ALA A 330 -8.45 -8.53 9.02
N TYR A 331 -7.45 -9.31 9.42
CA TYR A 331 -6.33 -9.78 8.61
C TYR A 331 -6.51 -11.26 8.33
N ALA A 332 -6.39 -11.64 7.06
CA ALA A 332 -6.67 -12.99 6.58
C ALA A 332 -5.50 -13.55 5.77
N TYR A 333 -5.33 -14.86 5.83
CA TYR A 333 -4.42 -15.59 4.96
C TYR A 333 -4.82 -17.08 4.87
N PRO A 334 -4.92 -17.67 3.67
CA PRO A 334 -4.94 -17.01 2.36
C PRO A 334 -6.15 -16.08 2.22
N GLU A 335 -5.98 -14.93 1.57
CA GLU A 335 -7.08 -13.99 1.34
C GLU A 335 -8.05 -14.54 0.28
N ILE A 336 -9.34 -14.23 0.44
CA ILE A 336 -10.37 -14.49 -0.55
C ILE A 336 -11.05 -13.15 -0.85
N ASP A 337 -10.74 -12.54 -1.99
CA ASP A 337 -11.24 -11.23 -2.39
C ASP A 337 -12.76 -11.06 -2.24
N THR A 338 -13.52 -12.09 -2.65
CA THR A 338 -14.99 -12.09 -2.57
C THR A 338 -15.55 -12.47 -1.19
N ASP A 339 -14.71 -12.89 -0.26
CA ASP A 339 -15.10 -13.18 1.13
C ASP A 339 -14.03 -12.65 2.10
N PRO A 340 -13.98 -11.33 2.34
CA PRO A 340 -12.98 -10.73 3.23
C PRO A 340 -12.98 -11.25 4.68
N GLY A 341 -14.01 -12.01 5.08
CA GLY A 341 -14.10 -12.63 6.40
C GLY A 341 -13.57 -14.07 6.46
N ALA A 342 -13.18 -14.66 5.33
CA ALA A 342 -12.58 -15.98 5.29
C ALA A 342 -11.15 -15.96 5.82
N ASN A 343 -10.73 -17.04 6.48
CA ASN A 343 -9.34 -17.28 6.92
C ASN A 343 -8.72 -16.16 7.78
N VAL A 344 -9.55 -15.45 8.56
CA VAL A 344 -9.08 -14.41 9.48
C VAL A 344 -8.22 -15.03 10.58
N TYR A 345 -6.98 -14.56 10.71
CA TYR A 345 -6.04 -15.00 11.75
C TYR A 345 -5.81 -13.95 12.85
N TYR A 346 -6.12 -12.67 12.57
CA TYR A 346 -5.91 -11.57 13.50
C TYR A 346 -6.86 -10.40 13.23
N GLU A 347 -7.15 -9.59 14.25
CA GLU A 347 -7.90 -8.35 14.13
C GLU A 347 -7.22 -7.22 14.93
N SER A 348 -7.17 -6.01 14.38
CA SER A 348 -6.63 -4.82 15.05
C SER A 348 -7.68 -3.72 15.20
N ASP A 349 -7.86 -3.17 16.40
CA ASP A 349 -8.74 -2.02 16.65
C ASP A 349 -8.06 -0.73 16.17
N LEU A 350 -8.51 -0.21 15.03
CA LEU A 350 -7.93 0.97 14.38
C LEU A 350 -8.14 2.27 15.18
N SER A 351 -9.10 2.31 16.11
CA SER A 351 -9.27 3.45 17.01
C SER A 351 -8.16 3.49 18.07
N GLU A 352 -7.65 2.32 18.47
CA GLU A 352 -6.56 2.19 19.43
C GLU A 352 -5.18 2.23 18.77
N THR A 353 -5.03 1.70 17.55
CA THR A 353 -3.69 1.56 16.94
C THR A 353 -3.35 2.67 15.94
N ALA A 354 -4.32 3.07 15.12
CA ALA A 354 -4.13 4.05 14.04
C ALA A 354 -4.77 5.42 14.34
N GLY A 355 -5.42 5.57 15.49
CA GLY A 355 -5.96 6.86 15.97
C GLY A 355 -7.23 7.33 15.27
N PHE A 356 -7.99 6.42 14.64
CA PHE A 356 -9.26 6.78 14.03
C PHE A 356 -10.31 7.19 15.07
N THR A 357 -11.06 8.24 14.77
CA THR A 357 -12.19 8.66 15.62
C THR A 357 -13.39 7.73 15.41
N LEU A 358 -14.06 7.37 16.50
CA LEU A 358 -15.28 6.58 16.43
C LEU A 358 -16.47 7.40 15.90
N ASN A 359 -17.30 6.76 15.10
CA ASN A 359 -18.59 7.29 14.65
C ASN A 359 -19.71 6.90 15.63
N ASP A 360 -20.92 7.43 15.42
CA ASP A 360 -22.07 7.21 16.32
C ASP A 360 -22.51 5.73 16.43
N ASN A 361 -22.13 4.87 15.48
CA ASN A 361 -22.46 3.45 15.45
C ASN A 361 -21.37 2.56 16.11
N GLY A 362 -20.27 3.15 16.58
CA GLY A 362 -19.15 2.41 17.19
C GLY A 362 -18.10 1.90 16.20
N GLY A 363 -18.28 2.14 14.90
CA GLY A 363 -17.22 1.99 13.89
C GLY A 363 -16.32 3.22 13.82
N ILE A 364 -15.45 3.30 12.82
CA ILE A 364 -14.59 4.47 12.59
C ILE A 364 -15.20 5.45 11.58
N LEU A 365 -14.85 6.73 11.73
CA LEU A 365 -15.02 7.76 10.73
C LEU A 365 -13.73 7.82 9.88
N ALA A 366 -13.80 7.46 8.60
CA ALA A 366 -12.68 7.55 7.68
C ALA A 366 -12.82 8.79 6.77
N PRO A 367 -12.13 9.92 7.05
CA PRO A 367 -12.24 11.16 6.28
C PRO A 367 -11.40 11.10 4.98
N LEU A 368 -11.72 10.14 4.11
CA LEU A 368 -10.92 9.75 2.94
C LEU A 368 -10.89 10.81 1.83
N PHE A 369 -11.97 11.58 1.68
CA PHE A 369 -12.21 12.40 0.48
C PHE A 369 -12.15 11.57 -0.80
N SER A 370 -12.76 10.38 -0.76
CA SER A 370 -12.82 9.40 -1.85
C SER A 370 -14.03 8.49 -1.66
N ASP A 371 -14.58 8.03 -2.77
CA ASP A 371 -15.64 7.02 -2.84
C ASP A 371 -15.12 5.61 -3.14
N LEU A 372 -13.80 5.46 -3.29
CA LEU A 372 -13.12 4.19 -3.63
C LEU A 372 -13.58 3.58 -4.96
N LYS A 373 -14.20 4.37 -5.84
CA LYS A 373 -14.66 3.99 -7.17
C LYS A 373 -13.69 4.47 -8.24
N ARG A 374 -13.67 3.80 -9.39
CA ARG A 374 -12.95 4.25 -10.59
C ARG A 374 -13.81 5.17 -11.43
N HIS A 375 -13.20 6.23 -11.94
CA HIS A 375 -13.86 7.24 -12.75
C HIS A 375 -13.06 7.52 -14.02
N ASP A 376 -13.77 7.78 -15.12
CA ASP A 376 -13.16 8.28 -16.36
C ASP A 376 -12.66 9.72 -16.16
N MET A 377 -11.33 9.90 -16.15
CA MET A 377 -10.67 11.21 -16.01
C MET A 377 -10.52 11.96 -17.35
N GLY A 378 -11.05 11.41 -18.44
CA GLY A 378 -11.04 11.98 -19.77
C GLY A 378 -9.77 11.69 -20.57
N SER A 379 -9.86 11.93 -21.88
CA SER A 379 -8.79 11.59 -22.83
C SER A 379 -7.47 12.33 -22.62
N GLN A 380 -7.47 13.48 -21.92
CA GLN A 380 -6.26 14.24 -21.62
C GLN A 380 -5.44 13.62 -20.48
N LEU A 381 -6.08 12.85 -19.61
CA LEU A 381 -5.47 12.16 -18.49
C LEU A 381 -5.40 10.65 -18.70
N LYS A 382 -5.57 10.19 -19.94
CA LYS A 382 -5.42 8.77 -20.24
C LYS A 382 -3.96 8.34 -20.19
N GLU A 383 -3.75 7.12 -19.75
CA GLU A 383 -2.50 6.40 -19.97
C GLU A 383 -2.43 5.84 -21.40
N SER A 384 -1.25 5.38 -21.77
CA SER A 384 -0.97 4.81 -23.10
C SER A 384 -0.49 3.36 -22.98
N PHE A 385 -1.10 2.59 -22.07
CA PHE A 385 -0.76 1.18 -21.93
C PHE A 385 -1.50 0.35 -22.97
N ASP A 386 -0.76 -0.30 -23.86
CA ASP A 386 -1.31 -1.18 -24.91
C ASP A 386 -1.89 -2.49 -24.35
N LEU A 387 -1.74 -2.75 -23.04
CA LEU A 387 -2.20 -3.95 -22.35
C LEU A 387 -3.69 -3.91 -21.99
N VAL A 388 -4.31 -2.74 -22.03
CA VAL A 388 -5.72 -2.54 -21.66
C VAL A 388 -6.42 -1.68 -22.71
N ASP A 389 -7.75 -1.70 -22.72
CA ASP A 389 -8.50 -0.89 -23.67
C ASP A 389 -8.43 0.63 -23.39
N ASP A 390 -8.96 1.43 -24.30
CA ASP A 390 -8.92 2.90 -24.17
C ASP A 390 -9.76 3.40 -22.99
N GLN A 391 -10.82 2.69 -22.60
CA GLN A 391 -11.63 3.06 -21.44
C GLN A 391 -10.83 2.89 -20.15
N ARG A 392 -10.25 1.72 -19.95
CA ARG A 392 -9.42 1.39 -18.78
C ARG A 392 -8.21 2.33 -18.65
N ASN A 393 -7.64 2.76 -19.78
CA ASN A 393 -6.58 3.76 -19.81
C ASN A 393 -7.01 5.13 -19.26
N ARG A 394 -8.31 5.49 -19.33
CA ARG A 394 -8.87 6.74 -18.79
C ARG A 394 -9.37 6.64 -17.36
N GLU A 395 -9.60 5.42 -16.86
CA GLU A 395 -10.18 5.20 -15.54
C GLU A 395 -9.12 5.22 -14.43
N PHE A 396 -9.41 5.89 -13.32
CA PHE A 396 -8.56 5.88 -12.12
C PHE A 396 -9.43 5.84 -10.87
N ILE A 397 -8.95 5.19 -9.81
CA ILE A 397 -9.58 5.29 -8.49
C ILE A 397 -9.56 6.75 -8.04
N THR A 398 -10.66 7.22 -7.47
CA THR A 398 -10.70 8.55 -6.84
C THR A 398 -9.59 8.67 -5.80
N ALA A 399 -8.58 9.50 -6.08
CA ALA A 399 -7.48 9.73 -5.16
C ALA A 399 -8.01 10.26 -3.81
N ARG A 400 -7.52 9.66 -2.73
CA ARG A 400 -7.84 10.09 -1.36
C ARG A 400 -7.21 11.47 -1.13
N LEU A 401 -8.02 12.50 -0.87
CA LEU A 401 -7.49 13.87 -0.68
C LEU A 401 -7.00 14.12 0.75
N TRP A 402 -7.21 13.19 1.66
CA TRP A 402 -6.57 13.27 2.96
C TRP A 402 -5.04 13.29 2.82
N GLY A 403 -4.36 14.20 3.51
CA GLY A 403 -2.92 14.38 3.29
C GLY A 403 -2.50 15.14 2.03
N VAL A 404 -3.41 15.48 1.09
CA VAL A 404 -3.07 16.01 -0.25
C VAL A 404 -2.14 17.21 -0.23
N ARG A 405 -2.17 18.06 0.81
CA ARG A 405 -1.24 19.18 0.95
C ARG A 405 0.24 18.78 0.83
N ASP A 406 0.58 17.61 1.35
CA ASP A 406 1.96 17.16 1.48
C ASP A 406 2.37 16.19 0.36
N THR A 407 1.46 15.90 -0.60
CA THR A 407 1.65 14.83 -1.60
C THR A 407 1.93 15.34 -3.02
N ALA A 408 2.36 16.59 -3.19
CA ALA A 408 2.76 17.09 -4.52
C ALA A 408 3.98 16.29 -5.06
N PRO A 409 4.09 16.07 -6.38
CA PRO A 409 3.21 16.53 -7.45
C PRO A 409 1.91 15.71 -7.55
N TYR A 410 0.93 16.25 -8.27
CA TYR A 410 -0.45 15.75 -8.32
C TYR A 410 -0.79 15.05 -9.65
N LEU A 411 -1.92 14.35 -9.62
CA LEU A 411 -2.44 13.45 -10.67
C LEU A 411 -1.63 12.15 -10.81
N HIS A 412 -2.19 11.19 -11.54
CA HIS A 412 -1.64 9.85 -11.70
C HIS A 412 -0.26 9.81 -12.39
N ASP A 413 0.22 10.92 -12.94
CA ASP A 413 1.52 11.00 -13.62
C ASP A 413 2.36 12.21 -13.18
N GLY A 414 1.98 12.86 -12.08
CA GLY A 414 2.75 13.94 -11.47
C GLY A 414 2.87 15.20 -12.33
N ARG A 415 2.02 15.37 -13.36
CA ARG A 415 2.12 16.51 -14.28
C ARG A 415 1.75 17.85 -13.64
N ALA A 416 0.96 17.83 -12.56
CA ALA A 416 0.49 19.05 -11.90
C ALA A 416 1.35 19.38 -10.68
N LEU A 417 1.88 20.60 -10.63
CA LEU A 417 2.74 21.05 -9.53
C LEU A 417 1.97 21.82 -8.45
N THR A 418 0.71 22.17 -8.72
CA THR A 418 -0.17 22.86 -7.77
C THR A 418 -1.54 22.19 -7.75
N LEU A 419 -2.25 22.30 -6.62
CA LEU A 419 -3.63 21.82 -6.50
C LEU A 419 -4.56 22.51 -7.51
N ARG A 420 -4.34 23.80 -7.76
CA ARG A 420 -5.12 24.56 -8.75
C ARG A 420 -4.92 23.99 -10.15
N GLU A 421 -3.67 23.71 -10.55
CA GLU A 421 -3.38 23.06 -11.82
C GLU A 421 -4.02 21.66 -11.92
N ALA A 422 -3.93 20.88 -10.85
CA ALA A 422 -4.55 19.56 -10.78
C ALA A 422 -6.06 19.65 -11.04
N ILE A 423 -6.77 20.57 -10.38
CA ILE A 423 -8.21 20.80 -10.59
C ILE A 423 -8.50 21.18 -12.06
N LEU A 424 -7.72 22.08 -12.66
CA LEU A 424 -7.95 22.55 -14.03
C LEU A 424 -7.74 21.46 -15.10
N LEU A 425 -6.97 20.42 -14.78
CA LEU A 425 -6.68 19.29 -15.66
C LEU A 425 -7.70 18.15 -15.55
N HIS A 426 -8.64 18.20 -14.60
CA HIS A 426 -9.73 17.23 -14.54
C HIS A 426 -10.63 17.33 -15.79
N GLY A 427 -11.08 16.17 -16.27
CA GLY A 427 -12.01 16.04 -17.38
C GLY A 427 -12.90 14.81 -17.16
N GLY A 428 -13.48 14.27 -18.24
CA GLY A 428 -14.34 13.08 -18.17
C GLY A 428 -15.53 13.30 -17.23
N GLU A 429 -15.73 12.40 -16.28
CA GLU A 429 -16.80 12.50 -15.27
C GLU A 429 -16.68 13.75 -14.39
N ALA A 430 -15.47 14.26 -14.18
CA ALA A 430 -15.21 15.45 -13.35
C ALA A 430 -15.33 16.79 -14.11
N GLN A 431 -15.63 16.78 -15.41
CA GLN A 431 -15.66 17.97 -16.26
C GLN A 431 -16.56 19.08 -15.71
N ASN A 432 -17.77 18.74 -15.27
CA ASN A 432 -18.73 19.70 -14.72
C ASN A 432 -18.18 20.39 -13.46
N ALA A 433 -17.59 19.63 -12.53
CA ALA A 433 -17.06 20.19 -11.29
C ALA A 433 -15.85 21.10 -11.56
N ARG A 434 -15.02 20.73 -12.54
CA ARG A 434 -13.90 21.54 -13.00
C ARG A 434 -14.36 22.85 -13.63
N ASP A 435 -15.40 22.83 -14.47
CA ASP A 435 -15.91 24.05 -15.12
C ASP A 435 -16.63 24.98 -14.13
N GLU A 436 -17.32 24.42 -13.14
CA GLU A 436 -17.86 25.19 -12.00
C GLU A 436 -16.75 25.84 -11.17
N PHE A 437 -15.64 25.14 -10.91
CA PHE A 437 -14.47 25.72 -10.25
C PHE A 437 -13.89 26.90 -11.03
N VAL A 438 -13.75 26.77 -12.36
CA VAL A 438 -13.28 27.86 -13.24
C VAL A 438 -14.21 29.06 -13.22
N SER A 439 -15.52 28.82 -13.04
CA SER A 439 -16.55 29.86 -13.01
C SER A 439 -16.64 30.59 -11.66
N LEU A 440 -15.96 30.09 -10.61
CA LEU A 440 -15.92 30.77 -9.31
C LEU A 440 -15.17 32.10 -9.39
N PRO A 441 -15.62 33.13 -8.65
CA PRO A 441 -14.79 34.27 -8.30
C PRO A 441 -13.45 33.81 -7.67
N VAL A 442 -12.36 34.52 -7.97
CA VAL A 442 -10.99 34.14 -7.57
C VAL A 442 -10.88 33.88 -6.07
N ASP A 443 -11.49 34.74 -5.24
CA ASP A 443 -11.52 34.60 -3.78
C ASP A 443 -12.19 33.29 -3.32
N ARG A 444 -13.25 32.86 -4.01
CA ARG A 444 -13.93 31.59 -3.71
C ARG A 444 -13.13 30.39 -4.17
N ALA A 445 -12.48 30.48 -5.32
CA ALA A 445 -11.58 29.43 -5.78
C ALA A 445 -10.39 29.28 -4.82
N ASP A 446 -9.85 30.39 -4.31
CA ASP A 446 -8.78 30.37 -3.30
C ASP A 446 -9.24 29.76 -1.97
N HIS A 447 -10.49 29.97 -1.54
CA HIS A 447 -11.03 29.26 -0.37
C HIS A 447 -11.03 27.73 -0.58
N VAL A 448 -11.38 27.23 -1.77
CA VAL A 448 -11.31 25.78 -2.06
C VAL A 448 -9.87 25.28 -1.94
N ILE A 449 -8.88 26.03 -2.44
CA ILE A 449 -7.47 25.69 -2.26
C ILE A 449 -7.09 25.73 -0.78
N ALA A 450 -7.51 26.75 -0.02
CA ALA A 450 -7.24 26.85 1.41
C ALA A 450 -7.79 25.64 2.19
N PHE A 451 -8.99 25.17 1.83
CA PHE A 451 -9.55 23.93 2.38
C PHE A 451 -8.67 22.71 2.08
N LEU A 452 -8.23 22.51 0.84
CA LEU A 452 -7.38 21.37 0.49
C LEU A 452 -6.03 21.43 1.24
N TYR A 453 -5.51 22.63 1.52
CA TYR A 453 -4.33 22.85 2.36
C TYR A 453 -4.55 22.54 3.86
N CYS A 454 -5.79 22.30 4.30
CA CYS A 454 -6.05 21.75 5.63
C CYS A 454 -5.84 20.23 5.69
N LEU A 455 -5.94 19.53 4.57
CA LEU A 455 -5.84 18.08 4.49
C LEU A 455 -4.36 17.68 4.43
N ARG A 456 -3.81 17.26 5.56
CA ARG A 456 -2.36 17.05 5.72
C ARG A 456 -2.02 15.70 6.33
N THR A 457 -0.80 15.27 6.09
CA THR A 457 -0.22 14.09 6.72
C THR A 457 -0.18 14.29 8.24
N PRO A 458 -0.17 13.20 9.04
CA PRO A 458 -0.06 13.30 10.49
C PRO A 458 1.12 14.20 10.89
N VAL A 459 0.88 15.14 11.83
CA VAL A 459 1.78 16.28 12.12
C VAL A 459 2.78 15.99 13.22
N ASP A 460 2.42 15.10 14.11
CA ASP A 460 3.27 14.38 15.05
C ASP A 460 2.86 12.92 14.90
N ASN A 461 3.76 11.96 15.08
CA ASN A 461 3.33 10.57 15.19
C ASN A 461 2.69 10.42 16.58
N PRO A 462 1.36 10.53 16.71
CA PRO A 462 0.75 10.65 18.01
C PRO A 462 0.57 9.20 18.48
N ALA A 463 1.61 8.66 19.09
CA ALA A 463 1.41 7.48 19.90
C ALA A 463 0.38 7.80 20.97
N VAL A 464 -0.61 6.92 21.02
CA VAL A 464 -1.65 6.77 22.03
C VAL A 464 -1.11 7.15 23.42
N GLN A 465 -1.80 8.04 24.13
CA GLN A 465 -1.55 8.21 25.56
C GLN A 465 -2.07 6.96 26.28
N HIS A 466 -1.17 6.16 26.87
CA HIS A 466 -1.59 5.12 27.81
C HIS A 466 -2.20 5.78 29.07
N GLU A 467 -3.11 5.07 29.75
CA GLU A 467 -3.81 5.53 30.97
C GLU A 467 -2.87 6.02 32.10
N ASN A 468 -1.57 5.71 32.03
CA ASN A 468 -0.55 6.09 33.00
C ASN A 468 0.16 7.43 32.68
N GLY A 469 -0.19 8.13 31.60
CA GLY A 469 0.35 9.46 31.29
C GLY A 469 1.76 9.49 30.68
N ASP A 470 2.41 8.34 30.52
CA ASP A 470 3.67 8.23 29.79
C ASP A 470 3.41 8.28 28.28
N ARG A 471 3.97 9.28 27.61
CA ARG A 471 4.10 9.33 26.14
C ARG A 471 5.29 8.46 25.74
N ILE A 472 5.06 7.18 25.50
CA ILE A 472 6.01 6.38 24.72
C ILE A 472 5.56 6.53 23.26
N ASP A 473 6.39 7.20 22.45
CA ASP A 473 6.17 7.20 21.01
C ASP A 473 6.34 5.76 20.52
N ARG A 474 5.25 5.07 20.18
CA ARG A 474 5.22 3.72 19.56
C ARG A 474 6.17 3.62 18.36
N TRP A 475 6.59 4.76 17.83
CA TRP A 475 7.44 4.89 16.66
C TRP A 475 8.73 5.68 16.94
N SER A 476 9.16 5.85 18.21
CA SER A 476 10.48 6.44 18.52
C SER A 476 11.66 5.53 18.11
N VAL A 477 11.40 4.26 17.81
CA VAL A 477 12.41 3.28 17.37
C VAL A 477 13.10 3.70 16.05
N PHE A 478 12.55 4.69 15.34
CA PHE A 478 13.08 5.19 14.07
C PHE A 478 13.95 6.44 14.21
N SER A 479 14.36 6.81 15.43
CA SER A 479 15.10 8.05 15.72
C SER A 479 16.52 7.85 16.27
N GLU A 480 17.03 6.62 16.32
CA GLU A 480 18.42 6.32 16.69
C GLU A 480 19.30 5.86 15.52
#